data_AF-A0A961VDG1-F1
#
_entry.id   AF-A0A961VDG1-F1
#
_cell.length_a   1.000
_cell.length_b   1.000
_cell.length_c   1.000
_cell.angle_alpha   90.00
_cell.angle_beta   90.00
_cell.angle_gamma   90.00
#
_symmetry.space_group_name_H-M   'P 1'
#
loop_
_entity.id
_entity.type
_entity.pdbx_description
1 polymer ?
#
loop_
_entity_poly.entity_id
_entity_poly.type
_entity_poly.pdbx_seq_one_letter_code
_entity_poly.pdbx_strand_id
1 'polypeptide(L)'
;MPDFDRNGLPFSSYAAVLSGGARIGQDIDLPDETYDQFAFRITARSRSAASRCTLTARLHAPDGTTLSEHRAEFNVGSEWQRLRTEFAAPDRVGGAGMALEIGHAEAEGELLVTDVRLVSLAARNADFRVRFDTRGDINLPSTRLRALMLEDHLNLLGMQTLLNGGSQYDLLVCQKVKPWLKFASARLRGRKVLYDLDDNHLILAGLEGRNTAAFSRVVDGVTAGGTYLQERLSRPDRPAFLLENPVDILDRSVFHTNETWRNRLVWFGMPENGWMVDELCLPQPVTRITRGGDLAFDVKTIDRELTTFDLALMPVTLNDRTRAKNANRLIKCTGLGLPFLASDTPEHRRAVERLGLPERFLIREGESWPDRIAEIAADYAACKVAMAAARETVFAAYGIEAIAAGWIAYCARLLAAGPRGIPLPHRGQRRTPASHV
;
A
#
# COMPACT_ATOMS: atom_id res chain seq x y z
N MET A 1 -9.28 12.60 19.91
CA MET A 1 -8.45 12.69 18.68
C MET A 1 -9.02 13.82 17.83
N PRO A 2 -8.20 14.71 17.25
CA PRO A 2 -8.72 15.76 16.38
C PRO A 2 -9.45 15.17 15.17
N ASP A 3 -10.55 15.79 14.73
CA ASP A 3 -11.26 15.42 13.50
C ASP A 3 -10.29 15.44 12.31
N PHE A 4 -10.23 14.30 11.61
CA PHE A 4 -9.23 14.01 10.60
C PHE A 4 -9.64 14.56 9.24
N ASP A 5 -8.68 15.14 8.53
CA ASP A 5 -8.84 15.66 7.19
C ASP A 5 -9.19 14.52 6.20
N ARG A 6 -10.14 14.77 5.30
CA ARG A 6 -10.60 13.88 4.22
C ARG A 6 -9.52 13.63 3.15
N ASN A 7 -8.34 14.24 3.27
CA ASN A 7 -7.27 14.22 2.26
C ASN A 7 -6.35 12.98 2.26
N GLY A 8 -6.63 11.95 3.06
CA GLY A 8 -6.10 10.60 2.78
C GLY A 8 -4.58 10.41 2.91
N LEU A 9 -3.92 11.13 3.81
CA LEU A 9 -2.52 10.84 4.15
C LEU A 9 -2.43 9.53 4.94
N PRO A 10 -1.43 8.66 4.67
CA PRO A 10 -1.27 7.43 5.41
C PRO A 10 -0.88 7.74 6.86
N PHE A 11 -1.67 7.20 7.76
CA PHE A 11 -1.55 7.34 9.19
C PHE A 11 -0.19 6.80 9.68
N SER A 12 0.56 7.56 10.48
CA SER A 12 1.60 6.97 11.34
C SER A 12 1.16 6.76 12.77
N SER A 13 1.94 5.91 13.41
CA SER A 13 2.04 5.50 14.80
C SER A 13 2.08 6.61 15.84
N TYR A 14 2.30 7.87 15.47
CA TYR A 14 2.44 8.98 16.43
C TYR A 14 1.66 10.23 16.00
N ALA A 15 0.89 10.77 16.94
CA ALA A 15 0.23 12.07 16.84
C ALA A 15 0.46 12.83 18.15
N ALA A 16 0.88 14.09 18.05
CA ALA A 16 1.20 14.93 19.19
C ALA A 16 0.71 16.37 18.99
N VAL A 17 0.43 17.04 20.10
CA VAL A 17 0.20 18.48 20.15
C VAL A 17 1.37 19.10 20.91
N LEU A 18 2.07 20.03 20.28
CA LEU A 18 3.21 20.74 20.86
C LEU A 18 2.84 22.20 21.09
N SER A 19 3.00 22.68 22.32
CA SER A 19 2.68 24.05 22.74
C SER A 19 3.82 24.62 23.58
N GLY A 20 4.03 25.94 23.52
CA GLY A 20 4.92 26.66 24.46
C GLY A 20 6.35 26.11 24.53
N GLY A 21 7.01 25.91 23.39
CA GLY A 21 8.38 25.38 23.36
C GLY A 21 8.50 23.86 23.54
N ALA A 22 7.39 23.13 23.61
CA ALA A 22 7.40 21.68 23.79
C ALA A 22 8.18 20.95 22.66
N ARG A 23 8.79 19.84 23.06
CA ARG A 23 9.55 18.94 22.19
C ARG A 23 9.09 17.50 22.42
N ILE A 24 9.08 16.72 21.35
CA ILE A 24 8.94 15.26 21.43
C ILE A 24 10.20 14.62 20.86
N GLY A 25 10.70 13.60 21.55
CA GLY A 25 11.89 12.86 21.18
C GLY A 25 11.58 11.38 20.98
N GLN A 26 12.31 10.73 20.08
CA GLN A 26 12.32 9.27 19.94
C GLN A 26 13.75 8.81 19.69
N ASP A 27 14.22 7.88 20.53
CA ASP A 27 15.46 7.15 20.28
C ASP A 27 15.20 5.96 19.33
N ILE A 28 16.11 5.77 18.40
CA ILE A 28 16.05 4.78 17.33
C ILE A 28 17.38 4.06 17.27
N ASP A 29 17.33 2.73 17.37
CA ASP A 29 18.49 1.89 17.10
C ASP A 29 18.65 1.74 15.58
N LEU A 30 19.83 2.10 15.07
CA LEU A 30 20.15 1.87 13.68
C LEU A 30 20.65 0.42 13.48
N PRO A 31 20.23 -0.26 12.41
CA PRO A 31 20.81 -1.56 12.05
C PRO A 31 22.34 -1.46 11.86
N ASP A 32 23.04 -2.59 11.93
CA ASP A 32 24.49 -2.67 11.66
C ASP A 32 24.88 -2.34 10.22
N GLU A 33 23.89 -2.17 9.34
CA GLU A 33 24.10 -1.71 7.97
C GLU A 33 24.56 -0.24 7.93
N THR A 34 25.49 0.05 7.01
CA THR A 34 25.99 1.41 6.84
C THR A 34 25.04 2.21 5.96
N TYR A 35 24.34 3.18 6.56
CA TYR A 35 23.58 4.20 5.85
C TYR A 35 24.29 5.54 5.94
N ASP A 36 24.42 6.23 4.81
CA ASP A 36 25.07 7.54 4.69
C ASP A 36 24.06 8.68 4.54
N GLN A 37 22.86 8.40 4.03
CA GLN A 37 21.81 9.39 3.84
C GLN A 37 20.49 8.98 4.48
N PHE A 38 19.81 9.97 5.06
CA PHE A 38 18.52 9.81 5.70
C PHE A 38 17.55 10.89 5.24
N ALA A 39 16.26 10.56 5.24
CA ALA A 39 15.17 11.53 5.19
C ALA A 39 14.34 11.45 6.46
N PHE A 40 14.14 12.61 7.10
CA PHE A 40 13.22 12.80 8.20
C PHE A 40 12.01 13.58 7.72
N ARG A 41 10.82 12.98 7.85
CA ARG A 41 9.54 13.58 7.46
C ARG A 41 8.58 13.63 8.63
N ILE A 42 7.82 14.71 8.72
CA ILE A 42 6.60 14.80 9.52
C ILE A 42 5.46 15.38 8.68
N THR A 43 4.24 15.22 9.16
CA THR A 43 3.08 16.00 8.72
C THR A 43 2.66 16.92 9.84
N ALA A 44 2.57 18.23 9.58
CA ALA A 44 2.27 19.22 10.60
C ALA A 44 1.27 20.28 10.12
N ARG A 45 0.53 20.88 11.06
CA ARG A 45 -0.21 22.13 10.88
C ARG A 45 -0.17 22.97 12.16
N SER A 46 -0.30 24.27 12.04
CA SER A 46 -0.50 25.18 13.15
C SER A 46 -1.99 25.48 13.35
N ARG A 47 -2.42 25.70 14.60
CA ARG A 47 -3.73 26.32 14.88
C ARG A 47 -3.70 27.85 14.81
N SER A 48 -2.52 28.47 14.82
CA SER A 48 -2.33 29.91 14.67
C SER A 48 -1.92 30.29 13.24
N ALA A 49 -1.93 31.59 12.91
CA ALA A 49 -1.78 32.10 11.54
C ALA A 49 -0.43 31.78 10.88
N ALA A 50 0.59 31.40 11.66
CA ALA A 50 1.80 30.72 11.24
C ALA A 50 2.54 30.26 12.50
N SER A 51 3.15 29.07 12.48
CA SER A 51 4.09 28.65 13.52
C SER A 51 5.36 28.07 12.93
N ARG A 52 6.48 28.23 13.64
CA ARG A 52 7.75 27.62 13.25
C ARG A 52 7.94 26.23 13.88
N CYS A 53 8.11 25.23 13.02
CA CYS A 53 8.49 23.88 13.40
C CYS A 53 9.98 23.65 13.16
N THR A 54 10.65 23.02 14.13
CA THR A 54 12.04 22.60 14.01
C THR A 54 12.09 21.08 14.02
N LEU A 55 12.76 20.50 13.02
CA LEU A 55 13.13 19.09 12.99
C LEU A 55 14.60 18.97 13.33
N THR A 56 14.92 18.18 14.35
CA THR A 56 16.29 17.90 14.75
C THR A 56 16.52 16.39 14.71
N ALA A 57 17.59 15.95 14.06
CA ALA A 57 18.08 14.58 14.14
C ALA A 57 19.47 14.61 14.75
N ARG A 58 19.66 13.90 15.86
CA ARG A 58 20.95 13.77 16.53
C ARG A 58 21.39 12.32 16.45
N LEU A 59 22.63 12.14 16.02
CA LEU A 59 23.26 10.83 15.94
C LEU A 59 24.17 10.67 17.14
N HIS A 60 24.07 9.56 17.85
CA HIS A 60 24.81 9.30 19.07
C HIS A 60 25.65 8.04 18.92
N ALA A 61 26.90 8.09 19.36
CA ALA A 61 27.72 6.90 19.56
C ALA A 61 27.11 6.01 20.67
N PRO A 62 27.50 4.73 20.76
CA PRO A 62 27.03 3.84 21.83
C PRO A 62 27.29 4.34 23.25
N ASP A 63 28.27 5.23 23.43
CA ASP A 63 28.58 5.88 24.71
C ASP A 63 27.72 7.14 25.00
N GLY A 64 26.79 7.48 24.11
CA GLY A 64 25.90 8.65 24.19
C GLY A 64 26.47 9.92 23.55
N THR A 65 27.72 9.93 23.10
CA THR A 65 28.35 11.12 22.49
C THR A 65 27.66 11.49 21.18
N THR A 66 27.21 12.75 21.03
CA THR A 66 26.64 13.23 19.77
C THR A 66 27.71 13.27 18.66
N LEU A 67 27.55 12.41 17.66
CA LEU A 67 28.40 12.32 16.48
C LEU A 67 28.05 13.37 15.43
N SER A 68 26.76 13.66 15.26
CA SER A 68 26.28 14.71 14.35
C SER A 68 24.92 15.24 14.78
N GLU A 69 24.61 16.48 14.42
CA GLU A 69 23.29 17.10 14.58
C GLU A 69 22.88 17.71 13.25
N HIS A 70 21.69 17.33 12.80
CA HIS A 70 21.00 17.97 11.68
C HIS A 70 19.81 18.75 12.20
N ARG A 71 19.63 19.98 11.72
CA ARG A 71 18.51 20.85 12.10
C ARG A 71 17.89 21.51 10.87
N ALA A 72 16.58 21.38 10.73
CA ALA A 72 15.79 22.04 9.68
C ALA A 72 14.62 22.81 10.29
N GLU A 73 14.34 24.00 9.76
CA GLU A 73 13.24 24.86 10.22
C GLU A 73 12.21 25.06 9.10
N PHE A 74 10.94 25.02 9.47
CA PHE A 74 9.81 25.13 8.54
C PHE A 74 8.78 26.12 9.07
N ASN A 75 8.20 26.90 8.16
CA ASN A 75 7.00 27.69 8.44
C ASN A 75 5.77 26.81 8.20
N VAL A 76 4.94 26.68 9.23
CA VAL A 76 3.76 25.81 9.23
C VAL A 76 2.50 26.64 9.30
N GLY A 77 1.64 26.51 8.29
CA GLY A 77 0.36 27.21 8.21
C GLY A 77 -0.80 26.46 8.87
N SER A 78 -2.03 26.92 8.66
CA SER A 78 -3.25 26.29 9.17
C SER A 78 -3.59 24.95 8.50
N GLU A 79 -3.07 24.75 7.28
CA GLU A 79 -3.28 23.52 6.50
C GLU A 79 -2.24 22.47 6.85
N TRP A 80 -2.60 21.19 6.68
CA TRP A 80 -1.65 20.09 6.82
C TRP A 80 -0.58 20.16 5.74
N GLN A 81 0.67 20.13 6.17
CA GLN A 81 1.85 20.19 5.31
C GLN A 81 2.78 19.03 5.62
N ARG A 82 3.27 18.36 4.57
CA ARG A 82 4.37 17.38 4.68
C ARG A 82 5.69 18.15 4.70
N LEU A 83 6.41 18.04 5.80
CA LEU A 83 7.71 18.68 6.01
C LEU A 83 8.77 17.60 5.94
N ARG A 84 9.76 17.77 5.08
CA ARG A 84 10.80 16.77 4.83
C ARG A 84 12.16 17.45 4.79
N THR A 85 13.12 16.83 5.46
CA THR A 85 14.54 17.19 5.34
C THR A 85 15.37 15.96 5.07
N GLU A 86 16.43 16.14 4.27
CA GLU A 86 17.47 15.13 4.07
C GLU A 86 18.69 15.53 4.90
N PHE A 87 19.45 14.56 5.37
CA PHE A 87 20.73 14.78 6.03
C PHE A 87 21.65 13.59 5.81
N ALA A 88 22.95 13.86 5.82
CA ALA A 88 23.99 12.84 5.75
C ALA A 88 24.46 12.49 7.16
N ALA A 89 24.67 11.21 7.42
CA ALA A 89 25.39 10.79 8.62
C ALA A 89 26.90 10.73 8.32
N PRO A 90 27.77 11.02 9.30
CA PRO A 90 29.20 10.80 9.19
C PRO A 90 29.51 9.32 8.90
N ASP A 91 30.65 9.05 8.24
CA ASP A 91 31.00 7.72 7.72
C ASP A 91 30.86 6.60 8.78
N ARG A 92 30.08 5.56 8.42
CA ARG A 92 29.86 4.29 9.14
C ARG A 92 29.26 4.44 10.54
N VAL A 93 27.93 4.51 10.60
CA VAL A 93 27.15 4.55 11.85
C VAL A 93 26.55 3.22 12.32
N GLY A 94 27.02 2.09 11.80
CA GLY A 94 26.50 0.78 12.19
C GLY A 94 26.54 0.58 13.72
N GLY A 95 25.41 0.20 14.31
CA GLY A 95 25.26 0.00 15.75
C GLY A 95 25.16 1.27 16.60
N ALA A 96 25.00 2.45 15.98
CA ALA A 96 24.78 3.71 16.69
C ALA A 96 23.29 3.97 16.98
N GLY A 97 23.04 4.79 18.00
CA GLY A 97 21.70 5.30 18.30
C GLY A 97 21.43 6.60 17.56
N MET A 98 20.17 6.85 17.19
CA MET A 98 19.72 8.13 16.65
C MET A 98 18.56 8.66 17.48
N ALA A 99 18.66 9.89 17.96
CA ALA A 99 17.57 10.61 18.60
C ALA A 99 16.92 11.57 17.60
N LEU A 100 15.64 11.37 17.32
CA LEU A 100 14.84 12.32 16.54
C LEU A 100 14.07 13.24 17.49
N GLU A 101 14.13 14.53 17.26
CA GLU A 101 13.41 15.54 18.04
C GLU A 101 12.59 16.44 17.12
N ILE A 102 11.35 16.69 17.52
CA ILE A 102 10.46 17.67 16.88
C ILE A 102 10.19 18.76 17.89
N GLY A 103 10.54 19.98 17.56
CA GLY A 103 10.37 21.15 18.40
C GLY A 103 9.37 22.15 17.80
N HIS A 104 8.65 22.82 18.69
CA HIS A 104 7.87 24.00 18.38
C HIS A 104 8.61 25.24 18.91
N ALA A 105 9.02 26.16 18.02
CA ALA A 105 9.91 27.26 18.42
C ALA A 105 9.16 28.45 19.05
N GLU A 106 7.84 28.52 18.92
CA GLU A 106 7.06 29.68 19.36
C GLU A 106 6.45 29.47 20.76
N ALA A 107 6.44 30.55 21.54
CA ALA A 107 5.85 30.58 22.87
C ALA A 107 4.32 30.55 22.83
N GLU A 108 3.71 31.07 21.76
CA GLU A 108 2.27 31.13 21.55
C GLU A 108 1.87 30.29 20.33
N GLY A 109 0.84 29.45 20.47
CA GLY A 109 0.32 28.58 19.41
C GLY A 109 0.45 27.08 19.72
N GLU A 110 -0.27 26.29 18.94
CA GLU A 110 -0.23 24.82 19.00
C GLU A 110 0.18 24.27 17.63
N LEU A 111 1.28 23.52 17.63
CA LEU A 111 1.73 22.73 16.48
C LEU A 111 1.17 21.32 16.62
N LEU A 112 0.34 20.91 15.66
CA LEU A 112 -0.18 19.57 15.54
C LEU A 112 0.78 18.78 14.65
N VAL A 113 1.34 17.68 15.17
CA VAL A 113 2.27 16.83 14.44
C VAL A 113 1.75 15.41 14.35
N THR A 114 1.90 14.80 13.19
CA THR A 114 1.66 13.38 12.96
C THR A 114 2.59 12.88 11.86
N ASP A 115 2.48 11.60 11.50
CA ASP A 115 3.20 11.00 10.39
C ASP A 115 4.73 11.16 10.45
N VAL A 116 5.28 10.95 11.65
CA VAL A 116 6.72 10.98 11.90
C VAL A 116 7.37 9.75 11.25
N ARG A 117 8.28 9.98 10.29
CA ARG A 117 8.99 8.93 9.55
C ARG A 117 10.46 9.25 9.41
N LEU A 118 11.30 8.24 9.60
CA LEU A 118 12.71 8.24 9.22
C LEU A 118 12.93 7.10 8.24
N VAL A 119 13.61 7.39 7.14
CA VAL A 119 14.06 6.37 6.19
C VAL A 119 15.52 6.61 5.83
N SER A 120 16.26 5.53 5.61
CA SER A 120 17.51 5.60 4.90
C SER A 120 17.25 5.80 3.40
N LEU A 121 18.06 6.62 2.76
CA LEU A 121 18.00 6.86 1.33
C LEU A 121 19.13 6.08 0.66
N ALA A 122 18.77 5.07 -0.13
CA ALA A 122 19.72 4.54 -1.10
C ALA A 122 19.97 5.60 -2.19
N ALA A 123 21.11 5.51 -2.89
CA ALA A 123 21.47 6.40 -4.00
C ALA A 123 20.26 6.74 -4.88
N ARG A 124 20.06 8.03 -5.19
CA ARG A 124 18.91 8.53 -5.96
C ARG A 124 18.82 7.84 -7.32
N ASN A 125 17.96 6.83 -7.43
CA ASN A 125 17.91 5.97 -8.62
C ASN A 125 16.94 6.46 -9.71
N ALA A 126 16.04 7.40 -9.42
CA ALA A 126 15.19 7.99 -10.45
C ALA A 126 14.70 9.40 -10.07
N ASP A 127 14.86 10.36 -10.99
CA ASP A 127 14.36 11.73 -10.86
C ASP A 127 13.29 11.98 -11.91
N PHE A 128 12.05 11.60 -11.60
CA PHE A 128 10.88 11.96 -12.40
C PHE A 128 9.68 12.29 -11.53
N ARG A 129 8.86 13.22 -12.01
CA ARG A 129 7.68 13.70 -11.30
C ARG A 129 6.46 12.86 -11.65
N VAL A 130 5.72 12.45 -10.64
CA VAL A 130 4.58 11.54 -10.79
C VAL A 130 3.29 12.25 -10.41
N ARG A 131 2.27 12.14 -11.26
CA ARG A 131 0.91 12.51 -10.92
C ARG A 131 0.04 11.27 -10.85
N PHE A 132 -0.64 11.07 -9.72
CA PHE A 132 -1.66 10.05 -9.55
C PHE A 132 -3.05 10.67 -9.70
N ASP A 133 -3.85 10.17 -10.63
CA ASP A 133 -5.30 10.39 -10.67
C ASP A 133 -6.00 9.10 -10.23
N THR A 134 -6.81 9.19 -9.19
CA THR A 134 -7.42 8.03 -8.50
C THR A 134 -8.94 8.10 -8.53
N ARG A 135 -9.59 6.94 -8.32
CA ARG A 135 -11.07 6.86 -8.31
C ARG A 135 -11.71 7.28 -6.99
N GLY A 136 -11.04 7.03 -5.87
CA GLY A 136 -11.65 7.13 -4.54
C GLY A 136 -10.78 7.85 -3.52
N ASP A 137 -11.16 7.72 -2.26
CA ASP A 137 -10.43 8.24 -1.10
C ASP A 137 -9.64 7.11 -0.40
N ILE A 138 -9.14 7.39 0.80
CA ILE A 138 -8.40 6.44 1.64
C ILE A 138 -9.25 5.26 2.14
N ASN A 139 -10.57 5.37 2.14
CA ASN A 139 -11.46 4.30 2.60
C ASN A 139 -11.57 3.18 1.56
N LEU A 140 -11.35 3.49 0.28
CA LEU A 140 -11.31 2.49 -0.77
C LEU A 140 -9.93 1.78 -0.78
N PRO A 141 -9.84 0.48 -0.44
CA PRO A 141 -8.55 -0.21 -0.32
C PRO A 141 -7.69 -0.12 -1.58
N SER A 142 -8.29 -0.23 -2.77
CA SER A 142 -7.53 -0.09 -4.01
C SER A 142 -6.90 1.30 -4.18
N THR A 143 -7.56 2.37 -3.73
CA THR A 143 -6.94 3.70 -3.83
C THR A 143 -5.85 3.86 -2.78
N ARG A 144 -6.15 3.46 -1.53
CA ARG A 144 -5.20 3.50 -0.41
C ARG A 144 -3.89 2.80 -0.76
N LEU A 145 -3.97 1.55 -1.19
CA LEU A 145 -2.81 0.68 -1.39
C LEU A 145 -2.05 1.00 -2.69
N ARG A 146 -2.76 1.36 -3.77
CA ARG A 146 -2.16 1.55 -5.10
C ARG A 146 -1.71 2.96 -5.42
N ALA A 147 -2.30 3.94 -4.77
CA ALA A 147 -2.02 5.33 -5.09
C ALA A 147 -1.53 6.08 -3.86
N LEU A 148 -2.26 6.06 -2.74
CA LEU A 148 -1.90 6.88 -1.59
C LEU A 148 -0.63 6.38 -0.91
N MET A 149 -0.50 5.07 -0.67
CA MET A 149 0.72 4.50 -0.06
C MET A 149 1.93 4.62 -0.98
N LEU A 150 1.77 4.36 -2.29
CA LEU A 150 2.86 4.55 -3.25
C LEU A 150 3.27 6.02 -3.34
N GLU A 151 2.30 6.92 -3.49
CA GLU A 151 2.56 8.35 -3.52
C GLU A 151 3.31 8.83 -2.28
N ASP A 152 2.84 8.43 -1.10
CA ASP A 152 3.44 8.83 0.16
C ASP A 152 4.88 8.31 0.30
N HIS A 153 5.11 7.06 -0.10
CA HIS A 153 6.44 6.47 -0.07
C HIS A 153 7.38 7.14 -1.07
N LEU A 154 6.91 7.44 -2.30
CA LEU A 154 7.70 8.17 -3.30
C LEU A 154 8.05 9.57 -2.81
N ASN A 155 7.11 10.26 -2.17
CA ASN A 155 7.35 11.56 -1.54
C ASN A 155 8.40 11.48 -0.42
N LEU A 156 8.34 10.41 0.39
CA LEU A 156 9.33 10.13 1.44
C LEU A 156 10.74 9.93 0.85
N LEU A 157 10.83 9.27 -0.31
CA LEU A 157 12.06 9.12 -1.09
C LEU A 157 12.52 10.43 -1.80
N GLY A 158 11.77 11.52 -1.66
CA GLY A 158 12.10 12.83 -2.24
C GLY A 158 11.63 13.02 -3.68
N MET A 159 10.86 12.08 -4.24
CA MET A 159 10.26 12.25 -5.55
C MET A 159 9.11 13.27 -5.49
N GLN A 160 8.97 14.07 -6.53
CA GLN A 160 7.84 15.01 -6.61
C GLN A 160 6.58 14.26 -7.05
N THR A 161 5.58 14.30 -6.19
CA THR A 161 4.31 13.62 -6.39
C THR A 161 3.14 14.59 -6.35
N LEU A 162 2.09 14.27 -7.09
CA LEU A 162 0.84 15.03 -7.13
C LEU A 162 -0.35 14.08 -7.07
N LEU A 163 -1.35 14.38 -6.24
CA LEU A 163 -2.60 13.63 -6.14
C LEU A 163 -3.75 14.43 -6.74
N ASN A 164 -4.45 13.85 -7.72
CA ASN A 164 -5.66 14.36 -8.36
C ASN A 164 -5.56 15.80 -8.91
N GLY A 165 -4.34 16.34 -9.07
CA GLY A 165 -4.09 17.75 -9.37
C GLY A 165 -2.72 18.03 -9.98
N GLY A 166 -2.47 19.30 -10.29
CA GLY A 166 -1.19 19.80 -10.82
C GLY A 166 -0.90 19.45 -12.30
N SER A 167 -0.11 20.29 -12.98
CA SER A 167 0.21 20.13 -14.40
C SER A 167 1.67 19.76 -14.67
N GLN A 168 2.52 19.85 -13.65
CA GLN A 168 3.95 19.60 -13.74
C GLN A 168 4.27 18.17 -13.34
N TYR A 169 4.22 17.26 -14.30
CA TYR A 169 4.56 15.85 -14.12
C TYR A 169 5.21 15.28 -15.37
N ASP A 170 5.98 14.21 -15.21
CA ASP A 170 6.60 13.46 -16.31
C ASP A 170 5.82 12.18 -16.61
N LEU A 171 5.22 11.58 -15.56
CA LEU A 171 4.37 10.39 -15.61
C LEU A 171 2.97 10.69 -15.03
N LEU A 172 1.91 10.38 -15.78
CA LEU A 172 0.53 10.35 -15.31
C LEU A 172 0.11 8.90 -15.01
N VAL A 173 -0.18 8.60 -13.76
CA VAL A 173 -0.73 7.33 -13.30
C VAL A 173 -2.24 7.46 -13.17
N CYS A 174 -2.98 6.67 -13.94
CA CYS A 174 -4.44 6.61 -13.90
C CYS A 174 -4.87 5.35 -13.13
N GLN A 175 -5.16 5.48 -11.84
CA GLN A 175 -5.62 4.36 -11.00
C GLN A 175 -7.13 4.19 -11.16
N LYS A 176 -7.55 3.14 -11.88
CA LYS A 176 -8.95 2.82 -12.27
C LYS A 176 -9.73 3.90 -13.04
N VAL A 177 -9.21 5.11 -13.18
CA VAL A 177 -9.80 6.20 -13.95
C VAL A 177 -9.37 6.15 -15.42
N LYS A 178 -10.20 6.67 -16.32
CA LYS A 178 -9.95 6.70 -17.77
C LYS A 178 -10.12 8.12 -18.32
N PRO A 179 -9.27 9.08 -17.91
CA PRO A 179 -9.48 10.49 -18.24
C PRO A 179 -9.00 10.79 -19.67
N TRP A 180 -9.76 10.37 -20.68
CA TRP A 180 -9.41 10.46 -22.11
C TRP A 180 -8.86 11.83 -22.55
N LEU A 181 -9.46 12.92 -22.08
CA LEU A 181 -9.00 14.29 -22.38
C LEU A 181 -7.62 14.57 -21.76
N LYS A 182 -7.40 14.18 -20.50
CA LYS A 182 -6.09 14.34 -19.84
C LYS A 182 -5.04 13.44 -20.47
N PHE A 183 -5.40 12.22 -20.87
CA PHE A 183 -4.53 11.32 -21.63
C PHE A 183 -4.05 11.98 -22.93
N ALA A 184 -4.97 12.52 -23.74
CA ALA A 184 -4.61 13.22 -24.96
C ALA A 184 -3.70 14.44 -24.68
N SER A 185 -4.02 15.21 -23.65
CA SER A 185 -3.24 16.37 -23.21
C SER A 185 -1.83 15.99 -22.72
N ALA A 186 -1.69 14.86 -22.03
CA ALA A 186 -0.40 14.31 -21.59
C ALA A 186 0.44 13.88 -22.80
N ARG A 187 -0.16 13.15 -23.74
CA ARG A 187 0.47 12.72 -24.99
C ARG A 187 0.99 13.89 -25.83
N LEU A 188 0.19 14.94 -26.00
CA LEU A 188 0.57 16.15 -26.74
C LEU A 188 1.77 16.88 -26.12
N ARG A 189 1.95 16.78 -24.80
CA ARG A 189 3.11 17.33 -24.07
C ARG A 189 4.28 16.35 -23.94
N GLY A 190 4.25 15.23 -24.66
CA GLY A 190 5.31 14.21 -24.60
C GLY A 190 5.38 13.45 -23.26
N ARG A 191 4.36 13.55 -22.41
CA ARG A 191 4.32 12.84 -21.11
C ARG A 191 3.91 11.39 -21.29
N LYS A 192 4.30 10.55 -20.34
CA LYS A 192 3.90 9.13 -20.28
C LYS A 192 2.62 8.96 -19.50
N VAL A 193 1.80 8.00 -19.92
CA VAL A 193 0.59 7.61 -19.21
C VAL A 193 0.67 6.14 -18.83
N LEU A 194 0.52 5.86 -17.55
CA LEU A 194 0.42 4.53 -16.96
C LEU A 194 -1.03 4.29 -16.54
N TYR A 195 -1.61 3.17 -16.95
CA TYR A 195 -2.91 2.74 -16.43
C TYR A 195 -2.74 1.67 -15.36
N ASP A 196 -3.24 1.93 -14.15
CA ASP A 196 -3.19 0.99 -13.04
C ASP A 196 -4.55 0.31 -12.81
N LEU A 197 -4.55 -1.02 -12.93
CA LEU A 197 -5.73 -1.86 -12.80
C LEU A 197 -5.50 -3.03 -11.83
N ASP A 198 -6.03 -2.92 -10.63
CA ASP A 198 -5.97 -3.93 -9.57
C ASP A 198 -7.33 -4.62 -9.30
N ASP A 199 -8.25 -4.58 -10.26
CA ASP A 199 -9.61 -5.09 -10.08
C ASP A 199 -10.27 -5.58 -11.38
N ASN A 200 -11.41 -6.21 -11.24
CA ASN A 200 -12.14 -6.92 -12.30
C ASN A 200 -12.80 -6.02 -13.37
N HIS A 201 -12.46 -4.73 -13.47
CA HIS A 201 -13.06 -3.79 -14.43
C HIS A 201 -12.90 -4.23 -15.89
N LEU A 202 -11.84 -4.98 -16.21
CA LEU A 202 -11.64 -5.55 -17.54
C LEU A 202 -12.68 -6.63 -17.90
N ILE A 203 -13.21 -7.30 -16.89
CA ILE A 203 -14.09 -8.47 -16.99
C ILE A 203 -15.57 -8.06 -16.96
N LEU A 204 -15.85 -6.83 -16.53
CA LEU A 204 -17.21 -6.30 -16.54
C LEU A 204 -17.77 -6.30 -17.97
N ALA A 205 -19.00 -6.78 -18.11
CA ALA A 205 -19.68 -6.82 -19.39
C ALA A 205 -19.96 -5.41 -19.94
N GLY A 206 -20.21 -5.34 -21.25
CA GLY A 206 -20.70 -4.12 -21.90
C GLY A 206 -19.65 -3.03 -22.11
N LEU A 207 -20.07 -1.77 -21.95
CA LEU A 207 -19.26 -0.60 -22.30
C LEU A 207 -18.06 -0.42 -21.38
N GLU A 208 -18.16 -0.79 -20.11
CA GLU A 208 -17.09 -0.58 -19.14
C GLU A 208 -15.86 -1.44 -19.41
N GLY A 209 -16.05 -2.74 -19.65
CA GLY A 209 -14.96 -3.65 -20.03
C GLY A 209 -14.33 -3.24 -21.36
N ARG A 210 -15.14 -2.87 -22.36
CA ARG A 210 -14.64 -2.37 -23.66
C ARG A 210 -13.82 -1.09 -23.51
N ASN A 211 -14.29 -0.14 -22.72
CA ASN A 211 -13.59 1.13 -22.45
C ASN A 211 -12.28 0.89 -21.69
N THR A 212 -12.29 -0.02 -20.72
CA THR A 212 -11.08 -0.46 -19.99
C THR A 212 -10.07 -1.09 -20.92
N ALA A 213 -10.48 -2.04 -21.76
CA ALA A 213 -9.60 -2.65 -22.76
C ALA A 213 -9.06 -1.63 -23.79
N ALA A 214 -9.89 -0.69 -24.24
CA ALA A 214 -9.47 0.37 -25.15
C ALA A 214 -8.43 1.29 -24.51
N PHE A 215 -8.66 1.72 -23.27
CA PHE A 215 -7.72 2.59 -22.56
C PHE A 215 -6.39 1.88 -22.31
N SER A 216 -6.40 0.63 -21.81
CA SER A 216 -5.20 -0.20 -21.62
C SER A 216 -4.38 -0.40 -22.90
N ARG A 217 -5.02 -0.36 -24.09
CA ARG A 217 -4.32 -0.48 -25.37
C ARG A 217 -3.53 0.77 -25.75
N VAL A 218 -4.05 1.97 -25.43
CA VAL A 218 -3.49 3.23 -25.93
C VAL A 218 -2.49 3.90 -24.99
N VAL A 219 -2.52 3.59 -23.69
CA VAL A 219 -1.56 4.14 -22.72
C VAL A 219 -0.14 3.63 -22.94
N ASP A 220 0.87 4.27 -22.36
CA ASP A 220 2.27 3.87 -22.55
C ASP A 220 2.59 2.58 -21.78
N GLY A 221 2.06 2.43 -20.55
CA GLY A 221 2.26 1.26 -19.70
C GLY A 221 0.98 0.82 -19.00
N VAL A 222 0.98 -0.41 -18.47
CA VAL A 222 -0.13 -0.97 -17.68
C VAL A 222 0.44 -1.70 -16.48
N THR A 223 -0.10 -1.43 -15.30
CA THR A 223 0.11 -2.23 -14.09
C THR A 223 -1.13 -3.07 -13.78
N ALA A 224 -0.92 -4.30 -13.32
CA ALA A 224 -1.95 -5.26 -12.95
C ALA A 224 -1.82 -5.64 -11.48
N GLY A 225 -2.93 -5.81 -10.77
CA GLY A 225 -2.96 -6.20 -9.35
C GLY A 225 -2.84 -7.69 -9.07
N GLY A 226 -2.70 -8.53 -10.09
CA GLY A 226 -2.61 -9.99 -9.96
C GLY A 226 -2.21 -10.63 -11.30
N THR A 227 -1.71 -11.85 -11.27
CA THR A 227 -1.21 -12.62 -12.42
C THR A 227 -2.28 -12.81 -13.49
N TYR A 228 -3.51 -13.14 -13.10
CA TYR A 228 -4.62 -13.28 -14.06
C TYR A 228 -4.88 -11.97 -14.85
N LEU A 229 -4.91 -10.82 -14.17
CA LEU A 229 -5.04 -9.53 -14.86
C LEU A 229 -3.80 -9.22 -15.68
N GLN A 230 -2.61 -9.54 -15.18
CA GLN A 230 -1.35 -9.35 -15.89
C GLN A 230 -1.36 -10.09 -17.23
N GLU A 231 -1.74 -11.37 -17.23
CA GLU A 231 -1.86 -12.19 -18.44
C GLU A 231 -2.84 -11.57 -19.44
N ARG A 232 -4.02 -11.13 -18.97
CA ARG A 232 -5.07 -10.54 -19.80
C ARG A 232 -4.70 -9.17 -20.38
N LEU A 233 -3.90 -8.39 -19.65
CA LEU A 233 -3.49 -7.03 -20.03
C LEU A 233 -2.18 -6.99 -20.82
N SER A 234 -1.36 -8.03 -20.69
CA SER A 234 -0.06 -8.13 -21.35
C SER A 234 -0.20 -8.26 -22.86
N ARG A 235 0.77 -7.69 -23.56
CA ARG A 235 0.96 -7.83 -25.00
C ARG A 235 2.39 -8.27 -25.29
N PRO A 236 2.66 -8.94 -26.42
CA PRO A 236 4.02 -9.36 -26.79
C PRO A 236 5.03 -8.19 -26.77
N ASP A 237 4.60 -7.01 -27.24
CA ASP A 237 5.42 -5.80 -27.31
C ASP A 237 5.38 -4.93 -26.05
N ARG A 238 4.50 -5.28 -25.09
CA ARG A 238 4.25 -4.49 -23.89
C ARG A 238 3.65 -5.38 -22.80
N PRO A 239 4.49 -6.10 -22.04
CA PRO A 239 4.00 -6.84 -20.88
C PRO A 239 3.42 -5.86 -19.85
N ALA A 240 2.30 -6.25 -19.24
CA ALA A 240 1.80 -5.54 -18.07
C ALA A 240 2.72 -5.84 -16.88
N PHE A 241 2.99 -4.84 -16.06
CA PHE A 241 3.78 -5.02 -14.85
C PHE A 241 2.89 -5.50 -13.72
N LEU A 242 3.25 -6.62 -13.10
CA LEU A 242 2.59 -7.09 -11.89
C LEU A 242 3.01 -6.19 -10.74
N LEU A 243 2.13 -5.27 -10.37
CA LEU A 243 2.28 -4.46 -9.18
C LEU A 243 1.39 -5.15 -8.14
N GLU A 244 1.96 -5.68 -7.07
CA GLU A 244 1.17 -6.20 -5.95
C GLU A 244 0.61 -5.04 -5.12
N ASN A 245 -0.33 -5.32 -4.23
CA ASN A 245 -0.65 -4.36 -3.18
C ASN A 245 0.39 -4.43 -2.06
N PRO A 246 0.79 -3.26 -1.51
CA PRO A 246 1.55 -3.25 -0.28
C PRO A 246 0.78 -3.89 0.87
N VAL A 247 1.50 -4.36 1.89
CA VAL A 247 0.90 -4.81 3.16
C VAL A 247 0.07 -3.68 3.75
N ASP A 248 -1.24 -3.94 3.93
CA ASP A 248 -2.20 -2.98 4.51
C ASP A 248 -2.12 -3.04 6.04
N ILE A 249 -0.98 -2.69 6.63
CA ILE A 249 -0.78 -2.59 8.08
C ILE A 249 -0.14 -1.25 8.38
N LEU A 250 -0.79 -0.46 9.23
CA LEU A 250 -0.36 0.91 9.54
C LEU A 250 0.62 0.95 10.71
N ASP A 251 0.52 -0.01 11.62
CA ASP A 251 1.33 -0.13 12.81
C ASP A 251 1.98 -1.51 12.88
N ARG A 252 3.26 -1.59 12.52
CA ARG A 252 4.05 -2.83 12.55
C ARG A 252 4.30 -3.34 13.97
N SER A 253 3.98 -2.60 15.03
CA SER A 253 4.00 -3.15 16.39
C SER A 253 2.77 -4.01 16.70
N VAL A 254 1.68 -3.84 15.95
CA VAL A 254 0.46 -4.64 16.12
C VAL A 254 0.73 -6.06 15.62
N PHE A 255 0.67 -7.01 16.54
CA PHE A 255 0.86 -8.43 16.30
C PHE A 255 -0.20 -9.22 17.08
N HIS A 256 -0.67 -10.30 16.51
CA HIS A 256 -1.62 -11.20 17.14
C HIS A 256 -0.92 -12.06 18.22
N THR A 257 -1.18 -11.77 19.49
CA THR A 257 -0.50 -12.40 20.65
C THR A 257 -1.33 -13.47 21.37
N ASN A 258 -2.55 -13.80 20.90
CA ASN A 258 -3.36 -14.81 21.59
C ASN A 258 -2.78 -16.22 21.35
N GLU A 259 -2.39 -16.89 22.42
CA GLU A 259 -1.81 -18.24 22.38
C GLU A 259 -2.84 -19.37 22.52
N THR A 260 -4.04 -19.05 23.01
CA THR A 260 -5.10 -20.05 23.25
C THR A 260 -6.23 -19.89 22.26
N TRP A 261 -6.62 -20.99 21.62
CA TRP A 261 -7.82 -21.05 20.79
C TRP A 261 -9.08 -20.80 21.63
N ARG A 262 -9.87 -19.79 21.27
CA ARG A 262 -11.16 -19.46 21.90
C ARG A 262 -12.31 -19.50 20.90
N ASN A 263 -12.08 -20.07 19.72
CA ASN A 263 -13.06 -20.17 18.64
C ASN A 263 -13.62 -18.81 18.19
N ARG A 264 -12.81 -17.75 18.22
CA ARG A 264 -13.20 -16.42 17.75
C ARG A 264 -12.89 -16.29 16.26
N LEU A 265 -13.91 -16.54 15.44
CA LEU A 265 -13.79 -16.47 13.99
C LEU A 265 -14.15 -15.08 13.48
N VAL A 266 -13.41 -14.61 12.47
CA VAL A 266 -13.66 -13.30 11.85
C VAL A 266 -13.69 -13.39 10.34
N TRP A 267 -14.54 -12.56 9.74
CA TRP A 267 -14.46 -12.20 8.33
C TRP A 267 -14.44 -10.68 8.20
N PHE A 268 -13.63 -10.16 7.29
CA PHE A 268 -13.57 -8.74 7.01
C PHE A 268 -13.53 -8.48 5.50
N GLY A 269 -14.18 -7.41 5.06
CA GLY A 269 -14.26 -7.07 3.65
C GLY A 269 -15.43 -6.16 3.29
N MET A 270 -15.71 -6.08 2.00
CA MET A 270 -16.84 -5.32 1.46
C MET A 270 -18.16 -6.07 1.72
N PRO A 271 -19.22 -5.40 2.21
CA PRO A 271 -20.44 -6.05 2.65
C PRO A 271 -21.12 -6.87 1.53
N GLU A 272 -20.92 -6.48 0.27
CA GLU A 272 -21.45 -7.17 -0.91
C GLU A 272 -20.88 -8.59 -1.09
N ASN A 273 -19.82 -8.96 -0.36
CA ASN A 273 -19.24 -10.31 -0.36
C ASN A 273 -19.56 -11.09 0.93
N GLY A 274 -20.39 -10.55 1.84
CA GLY A 274 -20.71 -11.19 3.12
C GLY A 274 -21.42 -12.53 2.98
N TRP A 275 -22.21 -12.68 1.91
CA TRP A 275 -22.93 -13.93 1.58
C TRP A 275 -21.99 -15.14 1.40
N MET A 276 -20.73 -14.92 1.02
CA MET A 276 -19.75 -16.03 0.88
C MET A 276 -19.44 -16.69 2.23
N VAL A 277 -19.63 -15.98 3.35
CA VAL A 277 -19.52 -16.56 4.69
C VAL A 277 -20.79 -17.31 5.07
N ASP A 278 -21.96 -16.80 4.68
CA ASP A 278 -23.25 -17.45 4.90
C ASP A 278 -23.30 -18.85 4.25
N GLU A 279 -22.74 -18.98 3.05
CA GLU A 279 -22.66 -20.25 2.32
C GLU A 279 -21.78 -21.31 2.98
N LEU A 280 -20.93 -20.93 3.95
CA LEU A 280 -20.12 -21.90 4.69
C LEU A 280 -20.95 -22.74 5.67
N CYS A 281 -22.17 -22.30 6.00
CA CYS A 281 -23.09 -22.97 6.93
C CYS A 281 -22.41 -23.41 8.25
N LEU A 282 -21.55 -22.55 8.79
CA LEU A 282 -20.81 -22.86 10.01
C LEU A 282 -21.74 -22.85 11.24
N PRO A 283 -21.61 -23.83 12.15
CA PRO A 283 -22.42 -23.86 13.37
C PRO A 283 -21.96 -22.82 14.39
N GLN A 284 -20.69 -22.41 14.36
CA GLN A 284 -20.15 -21.34 15.19
C GLN A 284 -20.34 -19.95 14.55
N PRO A 285 -20.53 -18.89 15.37
CA PRO A 285 -20.66 -17.53 14.86
C PRO A 285 -19.35 -17.02 14.25
N VAL A 286 -19.46 -16.22 13.19
CA VAL A 286 -18.36 -15.50 12.55
C VAL A 286 -18.62 -14.02 12.65
N THR A 287 -17.75 -13.29 13.36
CA THR A 287 -17.85 -11.84 13.46
C THR A 287 -17.50 -11.18 12.14
N ARG A 288 -18.36 -10.29 11.64
CA ARG A 288 -18.19 -9.54 10.39
C ARG A 288 -17.69 -8.13 10.68
N ILE A 289 -16.46 -7.84 10.28
CA ILE A 289 -15.92 -6.48 10.26
C ILE A 289 -16.16 -5.87 8.88
N THR A 290 -17.24 -5.11 8.76
CA THR A 290 -17.67 -4.49 7.49
C THR A 290 -18.63 -3.34 7.74
N ARG A 291 -18.98 -2.58 6.70
CA ARG A 291 -20.01 -1.53 6.80
C ARG A 291 -21.37 -2.18 7.09
N GLY A 292 -21.91 -1.93 8.27
CA GLY A 292 -23.18 -2.50 8.74
C GLY A 292 -23.07 -3.95 9.23
N GLY A 293 -21.86 -4.44 9.51
CA GLY A 293 -21.63 -5.74 10.17
C GLY A 293 -21.67 -5.65 11.69
N ASP A 294 -21.19 -6.70 12.36
CA ASP A 294 -21.07 -6.77 13.83
C ASP A 294 -20.09 -5.71 14.37
N LEU A 295 -19.02 -5.46 13.61
CA LEU A 295 -18.05 -4.39 13.87
C LEU A 295 -17.91 -3.53 12.62
N ALA A 296 -17.86 -2.21 12.81
CA ALA A 296 -17.64 -1.29 11.71
C ALA A 296 -16.18 -1.34 11.25
N PHE A 297 -15.95 -1.45 9.94
CA PHE A 297 -14.60 -1.35 9.40
C PHE A 297 -14.08 0.09 9.54
N ASP A 298 -13.05 0.28 10.36
CA ASP A 298 -12.28 1.52 10.44
C ASP A 298 -10.81 1.23 10.14
N VAL A 299 -10.27 1.91 9.13
CA VAL A 299 -8.86 1.81 8.71
C VAL A 299 -7.88 2.01 9.88
N LYS A 300 -8.27 2.76 10.92
CA LYS A 300 -7.40 3.08 12.06
C LYS A 300 -7.34 2.01 13.12
N THR A 301 -8.43 1.27 13.32
CA THR A 301 -8.56 0.30 14.41
C THR A 301 -8.53 -1.14 13.92
N ILE A 302 -8.79 -1.36 12.63
CA ILE A 302 -8.92 -2.69 12.03
C ILE A 302 -7.73 -3.61 12.34
N ASP A 303 -6.49 -3.09 12.35
CA ASP A 303 -5.30 -3.89 12.64
C ASP A 303 -5.37 -4.48 14.07
N ARG A 304 -5.73 -3.66 15.06
CA ARG A 304 -5.86 -4.09 16.46
C ARG A 304 -7.11 -4.93 16.69
N GLU A 305 -8.20 -4.63 15.99
CA GLU A 305 -9.42 -5.42 16.10
C GLU A 305 -9.20 -6.85 15.57
N LEU A 306 -8.55 -6.99 14.42
CA LEU A 306 -8.25 -8.29 13.83
C LEU A 306 -7.38 -9.16 14.74
N THR A 307 -6.42 -8.58 15.48
CA THR A 307 -5.58 -9.35 16.40
C THR A 307 -6.35 -9.90 17.60
N THR A 308 -7.58 -9.46 17.85
CA THR A 308 -8.45 -10.02 18.90
C THR A 308 -9.13 -11.33 18.51
N PHE A 309 -9.06 -11.77 17.26
CA PHE A 309 -9.64 -13.02 16.79
C PHE A 309 -8.60 -14.14 16.72
N ASP A 310 -9.05 -15.38 16.59
CA ASP A 310 -8.18 -16.55 16.51
C ASP A 310 -7.99 -17.00 15.06
N LEU A 311 -9.00 -16.80 14.20
CA LEU A 311 -8.95 -17.24 12.80
C LEU A 311 -9.74 -16.34 11.87
N ALA A 312 -9.10 -15.86 10.81
CA ALA A 312 -9.76 -15.14 9.72
C ALA A 312 -10.24 -16.10 8.62
N LEU A 313 -11.48 -15.95 8.16
CA LEU A 313 -12.06 -16.72 7.07
C LEU A 313 -12.11 -15.89 5.78
N MET A 314 -11.64 -16.47 4.68
CA MET A 314 -11.60 -15.81 3.36
C MET A 314 -12.20 -16.71 2.28
N PRO A 315 -13.50 -17.04 2.38
CA PRO A 315 -14.18 -17.79 1.33
C PRO A 315 -14.25 -16.96 0.05
N VAL A 316 -13.99 -17.61 -1.07
CA VAL A 316 -14.07 -17.05 -2.42
C VAL A 316 -14.51 -18.13 -3.39
N THR A 317 -15.66 -17.92 -4.04
CA THR A 317 -16.06 -18.73 -5.20
C THR A 317 -15.19 -18.39 -6.41
N LEU A 318 -14.55 -19.39 -7.02
CA LEU A 318 -13.66 -19.15 -8.15
C LEU A 318 -14.46 -18.87 -9.43
N ASN A 319 -14.27 -17.68 -10.00
CA ASN A 319 -14.81 -17.26 -11.29
C ASN A 319 -13.90 -16.17 -11.87
N ASP A 320 -14.13 -15.72 -13.11
CA ASP A 320 -13.28 -14.71 -13.73
C ASP A 320 -13.17 -13.42 -12.88
N ARG A 321 -14.26 -12.98 -12.25
CA ARG A 321 -14.26 -11.79 -11.39
C ARG A 321 -13.39 -11.96 -10.15
N THR A 322 -13.43 -13.12 -9.51
CA THR A 322 -12.62 -13.39 -8.30
C THR A 322 -11.17 -13.75 -8.64
N ARG A 323 -10.90 -14.32 -9.83
CA ARG A 323 -9.53 -14.50 -10.34
C ARG A 323 -8.78 -13.19 -10.56
N ALA A 324 -9.51 -12.10 -10.83
CA ALA A 324 -8.93 -10.76 -10.92
C ALA A 324 -8.71 -10.07 -9.56
N LYS A 325 -9.10 -10.70 -8.46
CA LYS A 325 -8.79 -10.21 -7.11
C LYS A 325 -7.42 -10.69 -6.68
N ASN A 326 -6.78 -9.90 -5.84
CA ASN A 326 -5.49 -10.19 -5.22
C ASN A 326 -5.68 -10.85 -3.84
N ALA A 327 -4.55 -11.26 -3.26
CA ALA A 327 -4.47 -11.89 -1.95
C ALA A 327 -4.38 -10.90 -0.77
N ASN A 328 -4.89 -9.67 -0.89
CA ASN A 328 -4.67 -8.61 0.11
C ASN A 328 -5.03 -8.99 1.54
N ARG A 329 -6.19 -9.64 1.73
CA ARG A 329 -6.66 -10.03 3.07
C ARG A 329 -5.74 -11.07 3.69
N LEU A 330 -5.26 -12.01 2.90
CA LEU A 330 -4.29 -13.02 3.30
C LEU A 330 -2.97 -12.36 3.70
N ILE A 331 -2.45 -11.47 2.86
CA ILE A 331 -1.22 -10.71 3.12
C ILE A 331 -1.34 -9.91 4.42
N LYS A 332 -2.50 -9.26 4.67
CA LYS A 332 -2.77 -8.54 5.92
C LYS A 332 -2.78 -9.48 7.14
N CYS A 333 -3.46 -10.63 7.05
CA CYS A 333 -3.46 -11.63 8.12
C CYS A 333 -2.06 -12.16 8.42
N THR A 334 -1.26 -12.45 7.39
CA THR A 334 0.15 -12.83 7.57
C THR A 334 0.95 -11.73 8.24
N GLY A 335 0.80 -10.49 7.77
CA GLY A 335 1.48 -9.35 8.36
C GLY A 335 1.11 -9.16 9.82
N LEU A 336 -0.14 -9.41 10.23
CA LEU A 336 -0.61 -9.31 11.62
C LEU A 336 -0.28 -10.55 12.48
N GLY A 337 0.23 -11.63 11.88
CA GLY A 337 0.42 -12.91 12.58
C GLY A 337 -0.89 -13.62 12.93
N LEU A 338 -2.01 -13.24 12.30
CA LEU A 338 -3.35 -13.82 12.53
C LEU A 338 -3.56 -15.02 11.60
N PRO A 339 -3.70 -16.26 12.12
CA PRO A 339 -4.03 -17.42 11.30
C PRO A 339 -5.26 -17.17 10.42
N PHE A 340 -5.28 -17.77 9.23
CA PHE A 340 -6.38 -17.62 8.28
C PHE A 340 -6.73 -18.95 7.60
N LEU A 341 -7.96 -19.07 7.10
CA LEU A 341 -8.35 -20.09 6.12
C LEU A 341 -8.93 -19.40 4.89
N ALA A 342 -8.38 -19.71 3.72
CA ALA A 342 -8.78 -19.09 2.46
C ALA A 342 -9.13 -20.15 1.42
N SER A 343 -10.08 -19.84 0.52
CA SER A 343 -10.30 -20.69 -0.66
C SER A 343 -9.03 -20.78 -1.50
N ASP A 344 -8.74 -21.96 -2.06
CA ASP A 344 -7.57 -22.23 -2.90
C ASP A 344 -7.71 -21.60 -4.30
N THR A 345 -7.57 -20.28 -4.37
CA THR A 345 -7.48 -19.56 -5.65
C THR A 345 -6.03 -19.50 -6.13
N PRO A 346 -5.76 -19.36 -7.45
CA PRO A 346 -4.39 -19.23 -7.95
C PRO A 346 -3.57 -18.12 -7.26
N GLU A 347 -4.20 -16.99 -6.92
CA GLU A 347 -3.53 -15.88 -6.22
C GLU A 347 -3.28 -16.18 -4.74
N HIS A 348 -4.21 -16.83 -4.05
CA HIS A 348 -3.99 -17.25 -2.66
C HIS A 348 -2.88 -18.29 -2.57
N ARG A 349 -2.88 -19.28 -3.46
CA ARG A 349 -1.83 -20.29 -3.58
C ARG A 349 -0.46 -19.67 -3.81
N ARG A 350 -0.34 -18.80 -4.81
CA ARG A 350 0.91 -18.07 -5.10
C ARG A 350 1.39 -17.27 -3.88
N ALA A 351 0.49 -16.63 -3.14
CA ALA A 351 0.84 -15.89 -1.94
C ALA A 351 1.33 -16.81 -0.81
N VAL A 352 0.65 -17.93 -0.55
CA VAL A 352 1.04 -18.94 0.45
C VAL A 352 2.43 -19.51 0.14
N GLU A 353 2.66 -19.92 -1.11
CA GLU A 353 3.95 -20.44 -1.58
C GLU A 353 5.07 -19.40 -1.42
N ARG A 354 4.83 -18.16 -1.86
CA ARG A 354 5.81 -17.07 -1.76
C ARG A 354 6.16 -16.71 -0.32
N LEU A 355 5.23 -16.92 0.62
CA LEU A 355 5.41 -16.63 2.03
C LEU A 355 5.96 -17.82 2.83
N GLY A 356 6.18 -18.97 2.18
CA GLY A 356 6.62 -20.20 2.85
C GLY A 356 5.60 -20.75 3.84
N LEU A 357 4.32 -20.44 3.64
CA LEU A 357 3.24 -20.91 4.51
C LEU A 357 2.79 -22.32 4.11
N PRO A 358 2.39 -23.19 5.06
CA PRO A 358 1.87 -24.51 4.75
C PRO A 358 0.54 -24.46 3.97
N GLU A 359 0.31 -25.42 3.08
CA GLU A 359 -0.93 -25.51 2.28
C GLU A 359 -2.21 -25.67 3.11
N ARG A 360 -2.10 -26.07 4.39
CA ARG A 360 -3.27 -26.23 5.30
C ARG A 360 -4.08 -24.96 5.50
N PHE A 361 -3.51 -23.80 5.17
CA PHE A 361 -4.23 -22.52 5.20
C PHE A 361 -5.14 -22.29 3.98
N LEU A 362 -5.12 -23.22 3.02
CA LEU A 362 -5.95 -23.22 1.81
C LEU A 362 -6.98 -24.34 1.86
N ILE A 363 -8.20 -24.00 1.42
CA ILE A 363 -9.33 -24.93 1.34
C ILE A 363 -9.66 -25.13 -0.14
N ARG A 364 -9.51 -26.38 -0.60
CA ARG A 364 -9.82 -26.75 -1.99
C ARG A 364 -11.33 -26.81 -2.22
N GLU A 365 -11.73 -26.74 -3.48
CA GLU A 365 -13.13 -26.94 -3.85
C GLU A 365 -13.64 -28.31 -3.36
N GLY A 366 -14.78 -28.30 -2.65
CA GLY A 366 -15.38 -29.50 -2.06
C GLY A 366 -14.84 -29.89 -0.67
N GLU A 367 -13.77 -29.26 -0.17
CA GLU A 367 -13.32 -29.47 1.22
C GLU A 367 -14.26 -28.81 2.24
N SER A 368 -14.37 -29.43 3.41
CA SER A 368 -15.26 -28.99 4.50
C SER A 368 -14.61 -27.88 5.33
N TRP A 369 -15.23 -26.71 5.36
CA TRP A 369 -14.78 -25.60 6.22
C TRP A 369 -14.81 -25.94 7.71
N PRO A 370 -15.86 -26.57 8.28
CA PRO A 370 -15.86 -27.01 9.67
C PRO A 370 -14.67 -27.90 10.03
N ASP A 371 -14.35 -28.88 9.18
CA ASP A 371 -13.25 -29.82 9.44
C ASP A 371 -11.89 -29.10 9.40
N ARG A 372 -11.69 -28.20 8.44
CA ARG A 372 -10.48 -27.38 8.36
C ARG A 372 -10.33 -26.42 9.54
N ILE A 373 -11.43 -25.85 10.03
CA ILE A 373 -11.40 -25.02 11.25
C ILE A 373 -11.01 -25.89 12.45
N ALA A 374 -11.55 -27.10 12.56
CA ALA A 374 -11.22 -28.03 13.64
C ALA A 374 -9.75 -28.48 13.59
N GLU A 375 -9.19 -28.71 12.39
CA GLU A 375 -7.76 -28.99 12.18
C GLU A 375 -6.87 -27.84 12.66
N ILE A 376 -7.20 -26.60 12.28
CA ILE A 376 -6.47 -25.40 12.74
C ILE A 376 -6.58 -25.24 14.27
N ALA A 377 -7.75 -25.51 14.85
CA ALA A 377 -7.95 -25.44 16.29
C ALA A 377 -7.11 -26.48 17.05
N ALA A 378 -7.02 -27.70 16.52
CA ALA A 378 -6.25 -28.79 17.10
C ALA A 378 -4.73 -28.52 17.07
N ASP A 379 -4.25 -27.80 16.05
CA ASP A 379 -2.82 -27.47 15.87
C ASP A 379 -2.56 -25.95 15.85
N TYR A 380 -3.28 -25.23 16.71
CA TYR A 380 -3.27 -23.76 16.71
C TYR A 380 -1.88 -23.18 17.02
N ALA A 381 -1.16 -23.80 17.97
CA ALA A 381 0.18 -23.37 18.35
C ALA A 381 1.17 -23.47 17.16
N ALA A 382 1.14 -24.55 16.39
CA ALA A 382 2.00 -24.64 15.20
C ALA A 382 1.57 -23.65 14.12
N CYS A 383 0.27 -23.37 13.98
CA CYS A 383 -0.21 -22.33 13.05
C CYS A 383 0.38 -20.97 13.42
N LYS A 384 0.37 -20.63 14.71
CA LYS A 384 0.96 -19.39 15.24
C LYS A 384 2.45 -19.28 14.96
N VAL A 385 3.21 -20.35 15.17
CA VAL A 385 4.65 -20.40 14.84
C VAL A 385 4.88 -20.14 13.34
N ALA A 386 4.10 -20.79 12.47
CA ALA A 386 4.20 -20.58 11.03
C ALA A 386 3.87 -19.13 10.62
N MET A 387 2.82 -18.53 11.21
CA MET A 387 2.43 -17.15 10.95
C MET A 387 3.48 -16.14 11.44
N ALA A 388 4.08 -16.37 12.61
CA ALA A 388 5.16 -15.55 13.14
C ALA A 388 6.40 -15.62 12.24
N ALA A 389 6.80 -16.82 11.81
CA ALA A 389 7.94 -17.02 10.91
C ALA A 389 7.74 -16.34 9.54
N ALA A 390 6.51 -16.32 9.02
CA ALA A 390 6.20 -15.70 7.73
C ALA A 390 6.10 -14.15 7.79
N ARG A 391 6.07 -13.54 8.99
CA ARG A 391 5.85 -12.10 9.15
C ARG A 391 6.94 -11.26 8.47
N GLU A 392 8.20 -11.60 8.69
CA GLU A 392 9.30 -10.86 8.06
C GLU A 392 9.31 -11.04 6.54
N THR A 393 9.01 -12.26 6.07
CA THR A 393 8.87 -12.56 4.64
C THR A 393 7.76 -11.75 3.97
N VAL A 394 6.61 -11.55 4.63
CA VAL A 394 5.52 -10.76 4.04
C VAL A 394 5.88 -9.28 3.94
N PHE A 395 6.54 -8.69 4.93
CA PHE A 395 7.03 -7.31 4.83
C PHE A 395 8.16 -7.17 3.81
N ALA A 396 9.06 -8.15 3.69
CA ALA A 396 10.09 -8.14 2.66
C ALA A 396 9.50 -8.28 1.24
N ALA A 397 8.48 -9.11 1.06
CA ALA A 397 7.92 -9.42 -0.26
C ALA A 397 6.83 -8.44 -0.73
N TYR A 398 6.03 -7.92 0.21
CA TYR A 398 4.87 -7.07 -0.03
C TYR A 398 4.95 -5.73 0.72
N GLY A 399 6.03 -5.42 1.43
CA GLY A 399 6.24 -4.11 2.04
C GLY A 399 6.26 -3.00 0.98
N ILE A 400 5.89 -1.79 1.39
CA ILE A 400 5.78 -0.66 0.46
C ILE A 400 7.10 -0.37 -0.25
N GLU A 401 8.22 -0.62 0.42
CA GLU A 401 9.59 -0.49 -0.09
C GLU A 401 9.82 -1.40 -1.30
N ALA A 402 9.52 -2.69 -1.16
CA ALA A 402 9.68 -3.68 -2.24
C ALA A 402 8.74 -3.39 -3.42
N ILE A 403 7.50 -3.05 -3.12
CA ILE A 403 6.49 -2.72 -4.12
C ILE A 403 6.88 -1.45 -4.90
N ALA A 404 7.29 -0.39 -4.20
CA ALA A 404 7.71 0.87 -4.80
C ALA A 404 8.99 0.69 -5.62
N ALA A 405 9.99 -0.04 -5.13
CA ALA A 405 11.24 -0.28 -5.86
C ALA A 405 11.01 -0.93 -7.22
N GLY A 406 10.21 -2.02 -7.27
CA GLY A 406 9.85 -2.68 -8.52
C GLY A 406 9.06 -1.76 -9.46
N TRP A 407 8.14 -0.97 -8.91
CA TRP A 407 7.34 -0.02 -9.66
C TRP A 407 8.16 1.14 -10.26
N ILE A 408 9.07 1.73 -9.48
CA ILE A 408 9.98 2.79 -9.92
C ILE A 408 10.84 2.28 -11.07
N ALA A 409 11.43 1.09 -10.94
CA ALA A 409 12.26 0.50 -11.98
C ALA A 409 11.46 0.28 -13.28
N TYR A 410 10.20 -0.15 -13.17
CA TYR A 410 9.31 -0.25 -14.32
C TYR A 410 9.01 1.11 -14.97
N CYS A 411 8.68 2.12 -14.16
CA CYS A 411 8.37 3.46 -14.64
C CYS A 411 9.58 4.16 -15.27
N ALA A 412 10.78 3.98 -14.72
CA ALA A 412 12.02 4.51 -15.29
C ALA A 412 12.26 3.95 -16.70
N ARG A 413 12.09 2.63 -16.89
CA ARG A 413 12.16 2.00 -18.23
C ARG A 413 11.09 2.55 -19.18
N LEU A 414 9.88 2.77 -18.67
CA LEU A 414 8.78 3.32 -19.46
C LEU A 414 9.06 4.76 -19.95
N LEU A 415 9.68 5.58 -19.11
CA LEU A 415 10.07 6.95 -19.41
C LEU A 415 11.27 7.01 -20.37
N ALA A 416 12.24 6.10 -20.22
CA ALA A 416 13.38 5.97 -21.12
C ALA A 416 12.99 5.49 -22.52
N ALA A 417 11.91 4.71 -22.64
CA ALA A 417 11.35 4.37 -23.94
C ALA A 417 10.83 5.65 -24.62
N GLY A 418 11.33 5.98 -25.81
CA GLY A 418 10.97 7.19 -26.56
C GLY A 418 9.45 7.39 -26.78
N PRO A 419 9.04 8.55 -27.33
CA PRO A 419 7.63 8.82 -27.58
C PRO A 419 7.03 7.77 -28.53
N ARG A 420 5.90 7.19 -28.15
CA ARG A 420 5.16 6.29 -29.04
C ARG A 420 4.41 7.11 -30.09
N GLY A 421 4.56 6.72 -31.35
CA GLY A 421 3.64 7.16 -32.40
C GLY A 421 2.20 6.82 -31.99
N ILE A 422 1.27 7.71 -32.28
CA ILE A 422 -0.16 7.41 -32.11
C ILE A 422 -0.43 6.21 -33.01
N PRO A 423 -0.95 5.08 -32.48
CA PRO A 423 -1.39 3.99 -33.33
C PRO A 423 -2.48 4.58 -34.24
N LEU A 424 -2.14 4.83 -35.51
CA LEU A 424 -3.15 5.19 -36.48
C LEU A 424 -4.15 4.03 -36.48
N PRO A 425 -5.46 4.30 -36.40
CA PRO A 425 -6.44 3.23 -36.51
C PRO A 425 -6.09 2.46 -37.78
N HIS A 426 -5.75 1.17 -37.63
CA HIS A 426 -5.54 0.31 -38.78
C HIS A 426 -6.78 0.49 -39.65
N ARG A 427 -6.64 1.21 -40.77
CA ARG A 427 -7.67 1.28 -41.81
C ARG A 427 -7.99 -0.16 -42.10
N GLY A 428 -9.18 -0.60 -41.68
CA GLY A 428 -9.51 -2.01 -41.59
C GLY A 428 -9.07 -2.70 -42.86
N GLN A 429 -8.21 -3.71 -42.73
CA GLN A 429 -8.15 -4.75 -43.74
C GLN A 429 -9.59 -5.20 -43.90
N ARG A 430 -10.21 -4.82 -45.02
CA ARG A 430 -11.52 -5.32 -45.42
C ARG A 430 -11.40 -6.83 -45.27
N ARG A 431 -12.14 -7.39 -44.31
CA ARG A 431 -12.33 -8.84 -44.24
C ARG A 431 -12.87 -9.23 -45.60
N THR A 432 -12.06 -9.89 -46.40
CA THR A 432 -12.51 -10.57 -47.60
C THR A 432 -13.63 -11.51 -47.13
N PRO A 433 -14.83 -11.43 -47.71
CA PRO A 433 -15.89 -12.37 -47.35
C PRO A 433 -15.36 -13.77 -47.61
N ALA A 434 -15.49 -14.65 -46.61
CA ALA A 434 -15.18 -16.06 -46.78
C ALA A 434 -16.05 -16.58 -47.92
N SER A 435 -15.41 -17.01 -49.01
CA SER A 435 -16.06 -17.78 -50.06
C SER A 435 -16.51 -19.10 -49.45
N HIS A 436 -17.83 -19.28 -49.31
CA HIS A 436 -18.42 -20.59 -49.08
C HIS A 436 -18.17 -21.45 -50.33
N VAL A 437 -17.39 -22.52 -50.15
CA VAL A 437 -17.39 -23.72 -50.99
C VAL A 437 -17.58 -24.89 -50.04
#